data_AF-A0A803MG15-F1
#
_entry.id   AF-A0A803MG15-F1
#
_cell.length_a   1.000
_cell.length_b   1.000
_cell.length_c   1.000
_cell.angle_alpha   90.00
_cell.angle_beta   90.00
_cell.angle_gamma   90.00
#
_symmetry.space_group_name_H-M   'P 1'
#
loop_
_entity.id
_entity.type
_entity.pdbx_description
1 polymer ?
#
loop_
_entity_poly.entity_id
_entity_poly.type
_entity_poly.pdbx_seq_one_letter_code
_entity_poly.pdbx_strand_id
1 'polypeptide(L)'
;MSSDGDLIDCVPSHLQPAFDHPELKGQKPLDPPDRPKGIDSVDEVTHSIQQWTESGESCPNGTIPIRRATEEDILRASKFGRFGRKPRRTVRRDSDGSGHEHAVAFVNGQQFYGAKASMNVWTPQVTNPYEFSLSQLWIISGSFGNDLNTIEAGWQARQLVGYWPAFLFSHLRMHANMIQFGGEIVNSRSSGFHTSTQMGSGHFADEGFTKAAYFRNLQLVDWDNNLIPLSNLRLLADHPNCYNIRQGRNNVWGDYFYYGGPGRNV
;
A
#
# COMPACT_ATOMS: atom_id res chain seq x y z
N MET A 1 -27.00 2.44 4.56
CA MET A 1 -26.63 2.48 3.11
C MET A 1 -25.88 3.76 2.91
N SER A 2 -24.68 3.69 2.37
CA SER A 2 -23.76 4.82 2.27
C SER A 2 -24.25 5.87 1.27
N SER A 3 -23.70 7.10 1.37
CA SER A 3 -24.01 8.23 0.49
C SER A 3 -23.61 7.98 -0.98
N ASP A 4 -22.66 7.09 -1.22
CA ASP A 4 -22.21 6.60 -2.54
C ASP A 4 -23.00 5.37 -3.06
N GLY A 5 -23.99 4.90 -2.30
CA GLY A 5 -24.81 3.74 -2.65
C GLY A 5 -24.23 2.40 -2.19
N ASP A 6 -23.10 2.39 -1.49
CA ASP A 6 -22.53 1.16 -0.94
C ASP A 6 -23.43 0.55 0.16
N LEU A 7 -23.58 -0.77 0.11
CA LEU A 7 -24.23 -1.57 1.13
C LEU A 7 -23.17 -2.20 2.03
N ILE A 8 -23.25 -1.94 3.33
CA ILE A 8 -22.33 -2.45 4.34
C ILE A 8 -23.06 -3.50 5.19
N ASP A 9 -22.49 -4.70 5.24
CA ASP A 9 -22.93 -5.79 6.09
C ASP A 9 -22.08 -5.83 7.36
N CYS A 10 -22.71 -5.86 8.53
CA CYS A 10 -22.01 -6.08 9.80
C CYS A 10 -21.91 -7.59 10.05
N VAL A 11 -20.72 -8.16 9.81
CA VAL A 11 -20.48 -9.59 9.91
C VAL A 11 -19.74 -9.89 11.22
N PRO A 12 -20.12 -10.91 12.01
CA PRO A 12 -19.35 -11.31 13.19
C PRO A 12 -17.88 -11.50 12.81
N SER A 13 -16.97 -10.96 13.61
CA SER A 13 -15.54 -10.89 13.24
C SER A 13 -14.92 -12.25 12.89
N HIS A 14 -15.36 -13.32 13.54
CA HIS A 14 -14.93 -14.70 13.32
C HIS A 14 -15.58 -15.40 12.10
N LEU A 15 -16.53 -14.75 11.43
CA LEU A 15 -17.20 -15.22 10.22
C LEU A 15 -16.81 -14.41 8.98
N GLN A 16 -15.80 -13.53 9.08
CA GLN A 16 -15.30 -12.81 7.93
C GLN A 16 -14.72 -13.77 6.87
N PRO A 17 -14.73 -13.39 5.57
CA PRO A 17 -14.33 -14.27 4.46
C PRO A 17 -12.96 -14.92 4.59
N ALA A 18 -12.02 -14.31 5.34
CA ALA A 18 -10.71 -14.92 5.58
C ALA A 18 -10.79 -16.28 6.29
N PHE A 19 -11.83 -16.52 7.10
CA PHE A 19 -12.03 -17.78 7.82
C PHE A 19 -12.69 -18.89 6.97
N ASP A 20 -13.01 -18.61 5.70
CA ASP A 20 -13.29 -19.66 4.72
C ASP A 20 -12.03 -20.47 4.37
N HIS A 21 -10.84 -19.94 4.68
CA HIS A 21 -9.60 -20.68 4.52
C HIS A 21 -9.54 -21.85 5.52
N PRO A 22 -9.27 -23.10 5.07
CA PRO A 22 -9.30 -24.28 5.94
C PRO A 22 -8.42 -24.18 7.18
N GLU A 23 -7.24 -23.54 7.06
CA GLU A 23 -6.30 -23.37 8.17
C GLU A 23 -6.72 -22.31 9.18
N LEU A 24 -7.59 -21.38 8.77
CA LEU A 24 -8.05 -20.28 9.62
C LEU A 24 -9.42 -20.58 10.23
N LYS A 25 -10.18 -21.53 9.67
CA LYS A 25 -11.53 -21.86 10.10
C LYS A 25 -11.58 -22.19 11.60
N GLY A 26 -12.48 -21.51 12.32
CA GLY A 26 -12.66 -21.68 13.76
C GLY A 26 -11.71 -20.85 14.63
N GLN A 27 -10.77 -20.11 14.03
CA GLN A 27 -9.98 -19.11 14.75
C GLN A 27 -10.78 -17.81 14.93
N LYS A 28 -10.45 -17.04 15.96
CA LYS A 28 -10.93 -15.66 16.14
C LYS A 28 -9.80 -14.69 15.81
N PRO A 29 -10.09 -13.54 15.18
CA PRO A 29 -9.10 -12.47 15.06
C PRO A 29 -8.60 -12.06 16.45
N LEU A 30 -7.33 -11.67 16.54
CA LEU A 30 -6.83 -10.98 17.71
C LEU A 30 -7.49 -9.60 17.81
N ASP A 31 -7.58 -9.08 19.02
CA ASP A 31 -7.98 -7.68 19.21
C ASP A 31 -7.00 -6.76 18.47
N PRO A 32 -7.50 -5.69 17.83
CA PRO A 32 -6.65 -4.77 17.10
C PRO A 32 -5.62 -4.14 18.05
N PRO A 33 -4.36 -3.97 17.62
CA PRO A 33 -3.35 -3.32 18.45
C PRO A 33 -3.69 -1.85 18.72
N ASP A 34 -3.19 -1.33 19.83
CA ASP A 34 -3.31 0.09 20.17
C ASP A 34 -2.63 0.96 19.11
N ARG A 35 -3.29 2.07 18.74
CA ARG A 35 -2.71 3.05 17.83
C ARG A 35 -1.46 3.70 18.44
N PRO A 36 -0.46 4.07 17.62
CA PRO A 36 0.70 4.81 18.09
C PRO A 36 0.34 6.08 18.87
N LYS A 37 1.07 6.33 19.97
CA LYS A 37 0.93 7.53 20.78
C LYS A 37 1.27 8.77 19.95
N GLY A 38 0.51 9.85 20.17
CA GLY A 38 0.69 11.12 19.46
C GLY A 38 -0.17 11.28 18.20
N ILE A 39 -0.97 10.27 17.83
CA ILE A 39 -1.98 10.40 16.76
C ILE A 39 -3.12 11.35 17.16
N ASP A 40 -3.37 11.51 18.46
CA ASP A 40 -4.53 12.25 19.01
C ASP A 40 -4.46 13.78 18.86
N SER A 41 -3.39 14.36 18.31
CA SER A 41 -3.14 15.81 18.42
C SER A 41 -2.97 16.61 17.11
N VAL A 42 -2.95 15.97 15.92
CA VAL A 42 -2.60 16.70 14.68
C VAL A 42 -3.58 16.50 13.52
N ASP A 43 -4.45 15.48 13.55
CA ASP A 43 -5.38 15.18 12.47
C ASP A 43 -6.85 15.28 12.94
N GLU A 44 -7.24 16.39 13.57
CA GLU A 44 -8.65 16.86 13.68
C GLU A 44 -9.20 17.32 12.32
N VAL A 45 -8.82 16.63 11.24
CA VAL A 45 -9.67 16.56 10.07
C VAL A 45 -10.34 15.20 10.14
N THR A 46 -11.47 15.17 10.86
CA THR A 46 -12.47 14.12 10.83
C THR A 46 -13.10 14.06 9.43
N HIS A 47 -12.30 13.80 8.39
CA HIS A 47 -12.84 13.17 7.21
C HIS A 47 -13.07 11.71 7.60
N SER A 48 -14.34 11.34 7.70
CA SER A 48 -14.77 9.96 7.85
C SER A 48 -13.95 9.08 6.90
N ILE A 49 -13.02 8.30 7.47
CA ILE A 49 -12.07 7.47 6.71
C ILE A 49 -12.84 6.53 5.76
N GLN A 50 -14.10 6.25 6.08
CA GLN A 50 -15.04 5.51 5.25
C GLN A 50 -16.35 6.31 5.17
N GLN A 51 -16.79 6.68 3.96
CA GLN A 51 -17.95 7.55 3.73
C GLN A 51 -19.25 7.05 4.38
N TRP A 52 -19.44 5.73 4.46
CA TRP A 52 -20.63 5.14 5.10
C TRP A 52 -20.76 5.47 6.60
N THR A 53 -19.69 5.91 7.26
CA THR A 53 -19.70 6.31 8.68
C THR A 53 -20.08 7.80 8.88
N GLU A 54 -20.22 8.59 7.81
CA GLU A 54 -20.58 10.02 7.89
C GLU A 54 -21.95 10.28 8.53
N SER A 55 -22.88 9.33 8.40
CA SER A 55 -24.20 9.39 9.02
C SER A 55 -24.20 8.99 10.51
N GLY A 56 -23.04 8.65 11.07
CA GLY A 56 -22.90 8.09 12.42
C GLY A 56 -23.24 6.60 12.50
N GLU A 57 -23.45 5.92 11.36
CA GLU A 57 -23.62 4.48 11.32
C GLU A 57 -22.34 3.75 11.78
N SER A 58 -22.50 2.73 12.61
CA SER A 58 -21.40 1.88 13.09
C SER A 58 -21.88 0.44 13.25
N CYS A 59 -20.99 -0.52 13.03
CA CYS A 59 -21.30 -1.91 13.29
C CYS A 59 -21.32 -2.22 14.81
N PRO A 60 -22.24 -3.08 15.29
CA PRO A 60 -22.27 -3.51 16.68
C PRO A 60 -20.93 -4.11 17.14
N ASN A 61 -20.66 -4.02 18.45
CA ASN A 61 -19.45 -4.61 19.01
C ASN A 61 -19.35 -6.12 18.69
N GLY A 62 -18.16 -6.59 18.32
CA GLY A 62 -17.92 -7.97 17.88
C GLY A 62 -18.24 -8.25 16.41
N THR A 63 -18.68 -7.25 15.65
CA THR A 63 -18.87 -7.34 14.20
C THR A 63 -17.93 -6.41 13.44
N ILE A 64 -17.66 -6.71 12.18
CA ILE A 64 -16.85 -5.89 11.28
C ILE A 64 -17.69 -5.44 10.07
N PRO A 65 -17.47 -4.22 9.57
CA PRO A 65 -18.13 -3.75 8.36
C PRO A 65 -17.51 -4.42 7.13
N ILE A 66 -18.34 -5.02 6.28
CA ILE A 66 -17.94 -5.59 5.00
C ILE A 66 -18.81 -4.98 3.89
N ARG A 67 -18.16 -4.33 2.91
CA ARG A 67 -18.84 -3.85 1.70
C ARG A 67 -19.35 -5.04 0.89
N ARG A 68 -20.65 -5.05 0.60
CA ARG A 68 -21.27 -6.08 -0.25
C ARG A 68 -20.78 -5.92 -1.69
N ALA A 69 -20.31 -7.01 -2.29
CA ALA A 69 -19.96 -7.01 -3.70
C ALA A 69 -21.22 -6.91 -4.57
N THR A 70 -21.21 -6.02 -5.56
CA THR A 70 -22.29 -5.89 -6.53
C THR A 70 -22.09 -6.84 -7.72
N GLU A 71 -23.10 -6.96 -8.59
CA GLU A 71 -22.98 -7.76 -9.81
C GLU A 71 -21.86 -7.20 -10.70
N GLU A 72 -21.75 -5.87 -10.81
CA GLU A 72 -20.69 -5.20 -11.56
C GLU A 72 -19.29 -5.51 -11.03
N ASP A 73 -19.13 -5.60 -9.70
CA ASP A 73 -17.87 -6.00 -9.08
C ASP A 73 -17.49 -7.43 -9.46
N ILE A 74 -18.46 -8.35 -9.42
CA ILE A 74 -18.26 -9.76 -9.77
C ILE A 74 -17.93 -9.92 -11.26
N LEU A 75 -18.62 -9.18 -12.14
CA LEU A 75 -18.40 -9.19 -13.58
C LEU A 75 -17.03 -8.61 -13.99
N ARG A 76 -16.36 -7.85 -13.12
CA ARG A 76 -14.96 -7.42 -13.32
C ARG A 76 -13.98 -8.60 -13.32
N ALA A 77 -14.33 -9.72 -12.70
CA ALA A 77 -13.53 -10.93 -12.76
C ALA A 77 -13.84 -11.71 -14.05
N SER A 78 -12.80 -12.18 -14.73
CA SER A 78 -12.95 -12.99 -15.95
C SER A 78 -13.70 -14.32 -15.74
N LYS A 79 -13.83 -14.78 -14.49
CA LYS A 79 -14.66 -15.92 -14.08
C LYS A 79 -15.20 -15.69 -12.67
N PHE A 80 -16.48 -15.99 -12.44
CA PHE A 80 -17.15 -15.92 -11.13
C PHE A 80 -16.35 -16.60 -10.01
N GLY A 81 -15.95 -17.87 -10.19
CA GLY A 81 -15.16 -18.62 -9.20
C GLY A 81 -13.70 -18.15 -9.03
N ARG A 82 -13.29 -17.07 -9.71
CA ARG A 82 -11.98 -16.42 -9.56
C ARG A 82 -12.09 -14.99 -9.03
N PHE A 83 -13.30 -14.47 -8.80
CA PHE A 83 -13.46 -13.19 -8.13
C PHE A 83 -12.73 -13.20 -6.79
N GLY A 84 -11.92 -12.17 -6.55
CA GLY A 84 -11.08 -12.06 -5.36
C GLY A 84 -9.85 -13.00 -5.30
N ARG A 85 -9.67 -13.95 -6.22
CA ARG A 85 -8.51 -14.87 -6.19
C ARG A 85 -7.33 -14.28 -6.96
N LYS A 86 -6.13 -14.33 -6.37
CA LYS A 86 -4.88 -14.06 -7.11
C LYS A 86 -4.80 -14.99 -8.34
N PRO A 87 -4.54 -14.46 -9.55
CA PRO A 87 -4.40 -15.29 -10.74
C PRO A 87 -3.30 -16.34 -10.55
N ARG A 88 -3.65 -17.62 -10.65
CA ARG A 88 -2.68 -18.73 -10.71
C ARG A 88 -2.00 -18.80 -12.09
N ARG A 89 -1.35 -17.72 -12.53
CA ARG A 89 -0.44 -17.78 -13.66
C ARG A 89 0.97 -17.92 -13.11
N THR A 90 1.64 -19.02 -13.46
CA THR A 90 3.10 -19.03 -13.58
C THR A 90 3.47 -17.96 -14.59
N VAL A 91 3.83 -16.78 -14.10
CA VAL A 91 4.54 -15.81 -14.94
C VAL A 91 5.86 -16.49 -15.27
N ARG A 92 6.01 -16.94 -16.53
CA ARG A 92 7.32 -17.31 -17.05
C ARG A 92 8.19 -16.07 -16.90
N ARG A 93 9.15 -16.13 -15.99
CA ARG A 93 10.12 -15.09 -15.73
C ARG A 93 11.19 -15.21 -16.82
N ASP A 94 10.82 -14.88 -18.05
CA ASP A 94 11.69 -14.95 -19.22
C ASP A 94 12.49 -13.64 -19.41
N SER A 95 12.74 -12.88 -18.33
CA SER A 95 13.51 -11.63 -18.38
C SER A 95 14.46 -11.56 -17.19
N ASP A 96 15.75 -11.34 -17.47
CA ASP A 96 16.83 -11.15 -16.49
C ASP A 96 16.72 -9.84 -15.68
N GLY A 97 15.74 -8.98 -16.01
CA GLY A 97 15.33 -7.84 -15.18
C GLY A 97 14.11 -8.23 -14.33
N SER A 98 14.03 -7.75 -13.09
CA SER A 98 12.96 -8.11 -12.16
C SER A 98 11.54 -7.86 -12.72
N GLY A 99 11.41 -6.97 -13.71
CA GLY A 99 10.14 -6.48 -14.22
C GLY A 99 9.54 -5.39 -13.33
N HIS A 100 10.31 -4.88 -12.37
CA HIS A 100 9.90 -3.86 -11.42
C HIS A 100 10.79 -2.62 -11.57
N GLU A 101 10.19 -1.45 -11.52
CA GLU A 101 10.89 -0.16 -11.56
C GLU A 101 10.41 0.72 -10.41
N HIS A 102 11.35 1.27 -9.63
CA HIS A 102 11.05 1.94 -8.38
C HIS A 102 11.48 3.41 -8.40
N ALA A 103 10.72 4.25 -7.69
CA ALA A 103 11.16 5.55 -7.19
C ALA A 103 10.72 5.67 -5.73
N VAL A 104 11.66 5.42 -4.82
CA VAL A 104 11.37 5.04 -3.43
C VAL A 104 12.31 5.71 -2.44
N ALA A 105 11.77 6.08 -1.29
CA ALA A 105 12.50 6.51 -0.12
C ALA A 105 12.48 5.38 0.93
N PHE A 106 13.62 5.07 1.54
CA PHE A 106 13.71 3.99 2.52
C PHE A 106 14.61 4.34 3.70
N VAL A 107 14.34 3.69 4.83
CA VAL A 107 15.16 3.74 6.04
C VAL A 107 15.52 2.33 6.44
N ASN A 108 16.81 2.11 6.69
CA ASN A 108 17.33 0.89 7.30
C ASN A 108 17.49 1.12 8.80
N GLY A 109 17.14 0.12 9.59
CA GLY A 109 17.33 0.13 11.04
C GLY A 109 17.20 -1.27 11.60
N GLN A 110 17.33 -1.38 12.92
CA GLN A 110 17.29 -2.70 13.54
C GLN A 110 15.88 -3.14 13.90
N GLN A 111 15.01 -2.23 14.37
CA GLN A 111 13.69 -2.58 14.90
C GLN A 111 12.67 -1.47 14.63
N PHE A 112 11.74 -1.73 13.72
CA PHE A 112 10.57 -0.89 13.46
C PHE A 112 9.29 -1.68 13.69
N TYR A 113 8.28 -1.03 14.27
CA TYR A 113 6.99 -1.66 14.59
C TYR A 113 5.84 -1.12 13.72
N GLY A 114 6.14 -0.13 12.88
CA GLY A 114 5.18 0.49 11.99
C GLY A 114 5.74 1.75 11.36
N ALA A 115 4.93 2.37 10.51
CA ALA A 115 5.23 3.64 9.89
C ALA A 115 3.93 4.40 9.60
N LYS A 116 4.01 5.73 9.59
CA LYS A 116 2.92 6.64 9.24
C LYS A 116 3.40 7.56 8.12
N ALA A 117 2.52 7.80 7.15
CA ALA A 117 2.70 8.81 6.13
C ALA A 117 1.34 9.28 5.60
N SER A 118 1.30 10.50 5.07
CA SER A 118 0.19 11.00 4.26
C SER A 118 0.63 11.03 2.79
N MET A 119 -0.19 10.49 1.89
CA MET A 119 0.06 10.52 0.44
C MET A 119 -1.08 11.19 -0.31
N ASN A 120 -0.80 11.72 -1.50
CA ASN A 120 -1.84 12.02 -2.49
C ASN A 120 -2.05 10.84 -3.45
N VAL A 121 -3.27 10.71 -3.95
CA VAL A 121 -3.69 9.63 -4.85
C VAL A 121 -3.93 10.20 -6.24
N TRP A 122 -3.45 9.50 -7.26
CA TRP A 122 -3.60 9.86 -8.67
C TRP A 122 -4.11 8.68 -9.50
N THR A 123 -4.61 8.98 -10.70
CA THR A 123 -4.99 7.99 -11.71
C THR A 123 -3.96 8.01 -12.84
N PRO A 124 -2.81 7.31 -12.70
CA PRO A 124 -1.79 7.27 -13.73
C PRO A 124 -2.30 6.57 -15.00
N GLN A 125 -1.84 7.02 -16.16
CA GLN A 125 -2.08 6.31 -17.42
C GLN A 125 -1.24 5.04 -17.48
N VAL A 126 -1.92 3.88 -17.54
CA VAL A 126 -1.29 2.57 -17.72
C VAL A 126 -1.45 2.14 -19.17
N THR A 127 -0.35 2.04 -19.89
CA THR A 127 -0.38 1.85 -21.35
C THR A 127 -0.59 0.39 -21.79
N ASN A 128 -0.47 -0.56 -20.86
CA ASN A 128 -0.47 -1.99 -21.17
C ASN A 128 -1.22 -2.79 -20.09
N PRO A 129 -2.12 -3.74 -20.44
CA PRO A 129 -2.83 -4.57 -19.46
C PRO A 129 -1.95 -5.53 -18.65
N TYR A 130 -0.69 -5.70 -19.03
CA TYR A 130 0.31 -6.49 -18.30
C TYR A 130 1.16 -5.65 -17.34
N GLU A 131 0.84 -4.37 -17.23
CA GLU A 131 1.51 -3.40 -16.39
C GLU A 131 0.56 -2.85 -15.32
N PHE A 132 1.11 -2.39 -14.21
CA PHE A 132 0.38 -1.60 -13.23
C PHE A 132 1.32 -0.67 -12.48
N SER A 133 0.74 0.40 -11.93
CA SER A 133 1.41 1.44 -11.17
C SER A 133 0.89 1.44 -9.73
N LEU A 134 1.81 1.50 -8.78
CA LEU A 134 1.54 1.46 -7.34
C LEU A 134 2.07 2.72 -6.66
N SER A 135 1.45 3.07 -5.54
CA SER A 135 1.95 4.06 -4.60
C SER A 135 1.75 3.51 -3.20
N GLN A 136 2.83 3.16 -2.52
CA GLN A 136 2.75 2.29 -1.35
C GLN A 136 3.84 2.53 -0.31
N LEU A 137 3.52 2.05 0.88
CA LEU A 137 4.37 1.91 2.06
C LEU A 137 4.65 0.42 2.26
N TRP A 138 5.92 0.06 2.40
CA TRP A 138 6.36 -1.28 2.76
C TRP A 138 6.92 -1.30 4.16
N ILE A 139 6.49 -2.30 4.92
CA ILE A 139 7.11 -2.74 6.16
C ILE A 139 7.83 -4.06 5.83
N ILE A 140 9.15 -4.09 5.97
CA ILE A 140 10.00 -5.17 5.42
C ILE A 140 10.83 -5.81 6.54
N SER A 141 10.92 -7.13 6.53
CA SER A 141 11.81 -7.90 7.40
C SER A 141 12.44 -9.07 6.65
N GLY A 142 13.70 -9.40 6.98
CA GLY A 142 14.51 -10.39 6.27
C GLY A 142 15.48 -9.77 5.25
N SER A 143 15.94 -10.59 4.31
CA SER A 143 16.94 -10.23 3.29
C SER A 143 16.43 -10.48 1.87
N PHE A 144 16.71 -9.54 0.96
CA PHE A 144 16.40 -9.69 -0.47
C PHE A 144 17.06 -10.96 -1.05
N GLY A 145 16.28 -11.76 -1.76
CA GLY A 145 16.74 -13.00 -2.39
C GLY A 145 16.72 -14.26 -1.50
N ASN A 146 16.44 -14.12 -0.20
CA ASN A 146 16.41 -15.23 0.75
C ASN A 146 15.03 -15.39 1.42
N ASP A 147 14.78 -14.62 2.48
CA ASP A 147 13.71 -14.83 3.46
C ASP A 147 12.82 -13.59 3.64
N LEU A 148 12.74 -12.76 2.58
CA LEU A 148 12.01 -11.49 2.59
C LEU A 148 10.53 -11.67 2.93
N ASN A 149 10.04 -10.92 3.89
CA ASN A 149 8.62 -10.73 4.17
C ASN A 149 8.30 -9.23 4.00
N THR A 150 7.14 -8.94 3.41
CA THR A 150 6.65 -7.56 3.26
C THR A 150 5.19 -7.47 3.67
N ILE A 151 4.84 -6.37 4.35
CA ILE A 151 3.47 -5.90 4.49
C ILE A 151 3.40 -4.57 3.73
N GLU A 152 2.43 -4.46 2.83
CA GLU A 152 2.33 -3.35 1.89
C GLU A 152 0.96 -2.69 2.02
N ALA A 153 0.94 -1.37 2.14
CA ALA A 153 -0.27 -0.58 2.23
C ALA A 153 -0.16 0.63 1.31
N GLY A 154 -1.21 0.91 0.55
CA GLY A 154 -1.17 1.98 -0.44
C GLY A 154 -2.35 1.97 -1.40
N TRP A 155 -2.18 2.69 -2.49
CA TRP A 155 -3.15 2.76 -3.58
C TRP A 155 -2.75 1.84 -4.73
N GLN A 156 -3.70 1.00 -5.16
CA GLN A 156 -3.58 0.16 -6.33
C GLN A 156 -4.86 0.23 -7.16
N ALA A 157 -4.73 0.40 -8.48
CA ALA A 157 -5.86 0.27 -9.40
C ALA A 157 -6.18 -1.21 -9.70
N ARG A 158 -6.59 -1.99 -8.66
CA ARG A 158 -7.19 -3.35 -8.68
C ARG A 158 -7.17 -3.97 -7.28
N GLN A 159 -8.30 -4.39 -6.72
CA GLN A 159 -8.35 -4.87 -5.32
C GLN A 159 -8.98 -6.27 -5.10
N LEU A 160 -8.34 -7.03 -4.21
CA LEU A 160 -8.98 -7.67 -3.06
C LEU A 160 -8.03 -7.53 -1.84
N VAL A 161 -8.53 -7.09 -0.70
CA VAL A 161 -7.84 -7.12 0.60
C VAL A 161 -8.36 -8.32 1.41
N GLY A 162 -7.47 -9.06 2.08
CA GLY A 162 -7.80 -10.19 2.96
C GLY A 162 -7.26 -9.98 4.38
N TYR A 163 -7.34 -11.01 5.22
CA TYR A 163 -6.72 -11.05 6.55
C TYR A 163 -5.59 -12.08 6.56
N TRP A 164 -4.45 -11.70 7.13
CA TRP A 164 -3.24 -12.53 7.23
C TRP A 164 -2.79 -12.61 8.69
N PRO A 165 -2.92 -13.76 9.36
CA PRO A 165 -2.50 -13.89 10.75
C PRO A 165 -0.98 -13.84 10.91
N ALA A 166 -0.54 -13.37 12.07
CA ALA A 166 0.87 -13.10 12.38
C ALA A 166 1.80 -14.33 12.25
N PHE A 167 1.29 -15.55 12.45
CA PHE A 167 2.09 -16.77 12.35
C PHE A 167 2.53 -17.11 10.91
N LEU A 168 1.95 -16.46 9.89
CA LEU A 168 2.38 -16.62 8.50
C LEU A 168 3.70 -15.90 8.19
N PHE A 169 4.15 -15.01 9.09
CA PHE A 169 5.38 -14.25 8.93
C PHE A 169 6.50 -14.85 9.77
N SER A 170 7.68 -15.02 9.18
CA SER A 170 8.87 -15.50 9.88
C SER A 170 9.54 -14.36 10.64
N HIS A 171 10.19 -13.45 9.90
CA HIS A 171 10.99 -12.36 10.46
C HIS A 171 10.12 -11.17 10.86
N LEU A 172 9.01 -10.95 10.15
CA LEU A 172 8.11 -9.81 10.35
C LEU A 172 7.21 -9.96 11.59
N ARG A 173 7.16 -11.15 12.20
CA ARG A 173 6.38 -11.41 13.41
C ARG A 173 6.82 -10.55 14.59
N MET A 174 8.11 -10.21 14.66
CA MET A 174 8.68 -9.47 15.80
C MET A 174 8.82 -7.98 15.49
N HIS A 175 9.51 -7.65 14.39
CA HIS A 175 9.73 -6.29 13.94
C HIS A 175 10.19 -6.28 12.47
N ALA A 176 10.11 -5.10 11.85
CA ALA A 176 10.76 -4.81 10.58
C ALA A 176 12.20 -4.35 10.77
N ASN A 177 13.03 -4.56 9.75
CA ASN A 177 14.39 -4.02 9.66
C ASN A 177 14.50 -2.91 8.59
N MET A 178 13.46 -2.74 7.77
CA MET A 178 13.44 -1.73 6.73
C MET A 178 12.01 -1.22 6.52
N ILE A 179 11.88 0.10 6.38
CA ILE A 179 10.64 0.76 5.95
C ILE A 179 10.93 1.45 4.63
N GLN A 180 10.00 1.34 3.67
CA GLN A 180 10.10 1.95 2.36
C GLN A 180 8.79 2.64 1.99
N PHE A 181 8.87 3.71 1.21
CA PHE A 181 7.75 4.51 0.72
C PHE A 181 8.01 4.85 -0.75
N GLY A 182 6.96 4.94 -1.57
CA GLY A 182 7.10 5.50 -2.93
C GLY A 182 6.31 4.73 -3.98
N GLY A 183 6.80 4.83 -5.21
CA GLY A 183 6.14 4.27 -6.39
C GLY A 183 6.85 3.03 -6.94
N GLU A 184 6.05 2.14 -7.50
CA GLU A 184 6.52 0.94 -8.21
C GLU A 184 5.72 0.77 -9.49
N ILE A 185 6.43 0.50 -10.59
CA ILE A 185 5.86 0.01 -11.83
C ILE A 185 6.20 -1.46 -11.96
N VAL A 186 5.21 -2.28 -12.27
CA VAL A 186 5.42 -3.70 -12.56
C VAL A 186 5.07 -3.96 -14.01
N ASN A 187 5.99 -4.56 -14.74
CA ASN A 187 5.82 -5.02 -16.12
C ASN A 187 6.07 -6.52 -16.21
N SER A 188 4.97 -7.28 -16.31
CA SER A 188 5.03 -8.75 -16.39
C SER A 188 5.40 -9.29 -17.77
N ARG A 189 5.57 -8.43 -18.78
CA ARG A 189 5.97 -8.77 -20.15
C ARG A 189 6.88 -7.70 -20.75
N SER A 190 8.05 -7.51 -20.14
CA SER A 190 9.04 -6.58 -20.69
C SER A 190 9.59 -7.11 -22.02
N SER A 191 9.61 -6.27 -23.06
CA SER A 191 10.28 -6.56 -24.34
C SER A 191 11.71 -5.98 -24.39
N GLY A 192 12.31 -5.69 -23.23
CA GLY A 192 13.62 -5.06 -23.10
C GLY A 192 13.61 -3.53 -23.22
N PHE A 193 12.45 -2.90 -23.40
CA PHE A 193 12.31 -1.44 -23.43
C PHE A 193 11.60 -0.93 -22.18
N HIS A 194 11.97 0.28 -21.76
CA HIS A 194 11.31 0.99 -20.67
C HIS A 194 9.85 1.31 -21.05
N THR A 195 8.92 1.12 -20.10
CA THR A 195 7.50 1.37 -20.34
C THR A 195 7.14 2.86 -20.37
N SER A 196 6.10 3.20 -21.13
CA SER A 196 5.40 4.50 -21.12
C SER A 196 4.33 4.63 -20.03
N THR A 197 4.19 3.62 -19.16
CA THR A 197 3.27 3.68 -18.02
C THR A 197 3.73 4.75 -17.03
N GLN A 198 2.79 5.56 -16.55
CA GLN A 198 3.08 6.65 -15.62
C GLN A 198 3.23 6.16 -14.17
N MET A 199 4.17 6.74 -13.44
CA MET A 199 4.30 6.55 -11.99
C MET A 199 3.75 7.76 -11.24
N GLY A 200 2.97 7.51 -10.18
CA GLY A 200 2.36 8.57 -9.37
C GLY A 200 1.39 9.40 -10.20
N SER A 201 1.68 10.69 -10.37
CA SER A 201 0.89 11.60 -11.21
C SER A 201 1.32 11.62 -12.68
N GLY A 202 2.41 10.92 -13.05
CA GLY A 202 3.02 11.02 -14.37
C GLY A 202 3.96 12.21 -14.55
N HIS A 203 4.09 13.09 -13.54
CA HIS A 203 5.02 14.21 -13.53
C HIS A 203 6.31 13.86 -12.77
N PHE A 204 7.41 14.51 -13.14
CA PHE A 204 8.66 14.36 -12.39
C PHE A 204 8.59 15.04 -11.02
N ALA A 205 9.35 14.52 -10.07
CA ALA A 205 9.45 15.02 -8.70
C ALA A 205 9.85 16.49 -8.62
N ASP A 206 10.65 16.98 -9.58
CA ASP A 206 11.09 18.38 -9.64
C ASP A 206 9.97 19.38 -9.94
N GLU A 207 8.85 18.91 -10.48
CA GLU A 207 7.68 19.75 -10.71
C GLU A 207 6.93 20.08 -9.40
N GLY A 208 7.19 19.34 -8.33
CA GLY A 208 6.81 19.70 -6.96
C GLY A 208 5.31 19.69 -6.68
N PHE A 209 4.90 20.47 -5.67
CA PHE A 209 3.52 20.49 -5.19
C PHE A 209 2.53 20.84 -6.31
N THR A 210 1.33 20.25 -6.24
CA THR A 210 0.22 20.32 -7.23
C THR A 210 0.42 19.53 -8.52
N LYS A 211 1.65 19.12 -8.84
CA LYS A 211 1.96 18.36 -10.06
C LYS A 211 2.46 16.96 -9.77
N ALA A 212 3.47 16.83 -8.90
CA ALA A 212 4.08 15.55 -8.59
C ALA A 212 3.27 14.77 -7.51
N ALA A 213 3.38 13.45 -7.54
CA ALA A 213 2.94 12.63 -6.41
C ALA A 213 3.89 12.80 -5.23
N TYR A 214 3.40 12.65 -4.00
CA TYR A 214 4.18 12.83 -2.79
C TYR A 214 3.76 11.92 -1.65
N PHE A 215 4.72 11.68 -0.75
CA PHE A 215 4.46 11.31 0.63
C PHE A 215 4.98 12.42 1.54
N ARG A 216 4.22 12.76 2.58
CA ARG A 216 4.55 13.76 3.60
C ARG A 216 4.24 13.25 5.00
N ASN A 217 4.65 13.99 6.02
CA ASN A 217 4.46 13.63 7.43
C ASN A 217 5.00 12.21 7.71
N LEU A 218 6.16 11.89 7.13
CA LEU A 218 6.78 10.60 7.28
C LEU A 218 7.19 10.41 8.75
N GLN A 219 6.77 9.31 9.36
CA GLN A 219 7.13 8.92 10.73
C GLN A 219 7.27 7.40 10.85
N LEU A 220 8.01 6.95 11.87
CA LEU A 220 8.20 5.54 12.22
C LEU A 220 7.56 5.26 13.58
N VAL A 221 7.23 4.00 13.84
CA VAL A 221 6.74 3.55 15.15
C VAL A 221 7.84 2.76 15.84
N ASP A 222 8.23 3.20 17.04
CA ASP A 222 9.22 2.54 17.89
C ASP A 222 8.63 1.40 18.73
N TRP A 223 9.48 0.73 19.52
CA TRP A 223 9.10 -0.39 20.39
C TRP A 223 8.15 0.02 21.54
N ASP A 224 8.14 1.30 21.92
CA ASP A 224 7.29 1.90 22.95
C ASP A 224 5.95 2.42 22.38
N ASN A 225 5.69 2.13 21.10
CA ASN A 225 4.54 2.58 20.32
C ASN A 225 4.43 4.11 20.18
N ASN A 226 5.57 4.81 20.13
CA ASN A 226 5.64 6.25 19.86
C ASN A 226 5.90 6.52 18.38
N LEU A 227 5.34 7.62 17.87
CA LEU A 227 5.72 8.17 16.57
C LEU A 227 7.03 8.94 16.68
N ILE A 228 8.03 8.52 15.91
CA ILE A 228 9.35 9.15 15.85
C ILE A 228 9.65 9.67 14.43
N PRO A 229 10.43 10.76 14.28
CA PRO A 229 10.86 11.24 12.97
C PRO A 229 11.79 10.24 12.28
N LEU A 230 11.93 10.32 10.97
CA LEU A 230 12.84 9.44 10.23
C LEU A 230 14.28 9.90 10.46
N SER A 231 15.15 8.95 10.80
CA SER A 231 16.60 9.13 10.75
C SER A 231 17.15 8.46 9.49
N ASN A 232 18.01 9.15 8.74
CA ASN A 232 18.75 8.59 7.59
C ASN A 232 17.88 8.10 6.43
N LEU A 233 16.90 8.90 6.00
CA LEU A 233 16.14 8.63 4.78
C LEU A 233 17.07 8.57 3.57
N ARG A 234 16.98 7.48 2.81
CA ARG A 234 17.73 7.25 1.56
C ARG A 234 16.76 7.23 0.40
N LEU A 235 17.21 7.68 -0.76
CA LEU A 235 16.43 7.70 -1.99
C LEU A 235 17.02 6.74 -3.02
N LEU A 236 16.17 6.06 -3.76
CA LEU A 236 16.52 5.19 -4.87
C LEU A 236 15.53 5.41 -6.01
N ALA A 237 16.06 5.54 -7.23
CA ALA A 237 15.30 5.43 -8.46
C ALA A 237 16.07 4.54 -9.43
N ASP A 238 15.43 3.48 -9.94
CA ASP A 238 16.10 2.52 -10.83
C ASP A 238 16.47 3.17 -12.16
N HIS A 239 15.56 3.99 -12.70
CA HIS A 239 15.74 4.76 -13.94
C HIS A 239 15.35 6.23 -13.74
N PRO A 240 16.25 7.06 -13.16
CA PRO A 240 15.98 8.46 -12.82
C PRO A 240 15.50 9.33 -13.98
N ASN A 241 15.89 9.01 -15.21
CA ASN A 241 15.45 9.76 -16.40
C ASN A 241 13.96 9.52 -16.69
N CYS A 242 13.40 8.38 -16.30
CA CYS A 242 12.01 8.01 -16.57
C CYS A 242 11.10 8.21 -15.35
N TYR A 243 11.60 7.87 -14.17
CA TYR A 243 10.96 8.14 -12.89
C TYR A 243 11.99 8.64 -11.90
N ASN A 244 11.74 9.78 -11.25
CA ASN A 244 12.66 10.31 -10.27
C ASN A 244 11.99 10.54 -8.92
N ILE A 245 12.83 10.87 -7.94
CA ILE A 245 12.44 11.10 -6.56
C ILE A 245 13.27 12.22 -5.96
N ARG A 246 12.64 13.07 -5.16
CA ARG A 246 13.30 14.21 -4.52
C ARG A 246 12.73 14.46 -3.14
N GLN A 247 13.61 14.44 -2.13
CA GLN A 247 13.25 14.74 -0.74
C GLN A 247 13.17 16.25 -0.46
N GLY A 248 12.40 16.60 0.56
CA GLY A 248 12.37 17.91 1.18
C GLY A 248 11.99 17.83 2.65
N ARG A 249 12.17 18.94 3.36
CA ARG A 249 11.78 19.07 4.78
C ARG A 249 11.29 20.48 5.05
N ASN A 250 10.15 20.61 5.73
CA ASN A 250 9.67 21.88 6.24
C ASN A 250 8.77 21.68 7.47
N ASN A 251 8.39 22.76 8.14
CA ASN A 251 7.62 22.70 9.39
C ASN A 251 6.15 22.29 9.19
N VAL A 252 5.64 22.31 7.95
CA VAL A 252 4.23 22.02 7.64
C VAL A 252 4.06 20.56 7.22
N TRP A 253 5.02 20.02 6.47
CA TRP A 253 4.96 18.68 5.88
C TRP A 253 5.89 17.67 6.57
N GLY A 254 6.65 18.12 7.58
CA GLY A 254 7.71 17.32 8.18
C GLY A 254 8.77 16.92 7.15
N ASP A 255 9.26 15.69 7.26
CA ASP A 255 10.01 15.03 6.20
C ASP A 255 9.05 14.54 5.11
N TYR A 256 9.36 14.84 3.86
CA TYR A 256 8.53 14.48 2.70
C TYR A 256 9.38 14.21 1.45
N PHE A 257 8.79 13.61 0.43
CA PHE A 257 9.39 13.53 -0.89
C PHE A 257 8.34 13.59 -1.99
N TYR A 258 8.74 14.10 -3.15
CA TYR A 258 8.03 13.95 -4.41
C TYR A 258 8.61 12.77 -5.19
N TYR A 259 7.76 12.08 -5.94
CA TYR A 259 8.17 10.99 -6.84
C TYR A 259 7.25 10.91 -8.06
N GLY A 260 7.73 10.28 -9.11
CA GLY A 260 6.95 9.98 -10.30
C GLY A 260 7.69 10.25 -11.59
N GLY A 261 6.96 10.14 -12.68
CA GLY A 261 7.45 10.44 -14.02
C GLY A 261 6.56 9.85 -15.10
N PRO A 262 6.70 10.32 -16.34
CA PRO A 262 5.80 9.96 -17.43
C PRO A 262 6.00 8.53 -17.92
N GLY A 263 7.11 7.88 -17.57
CA GLY A 263 7.58 6.68 -18.25
C GLY A 263 8.22 7.01 -19.59
N ARG A 264 9.09 6.12 -20.07
CA ARG A 264 9.80 6.16 -21.36
C ARG A 264 10.24 7.57 -21.77
N ASN A 265 11.22 8.09 -21.05
CA ASN A 265 11.88 9.35 -21.36
C ASN A 265 13.31 9.04 -21.82
N VAL A 266 13.55 9.17 -23.14
CA VAL A 266 14.82 8.88 -23.81
C VAL A 266 15.56 10.18 -24.10
#